data_AF-A0A2E0NDH0-F1
#
_entry.id   AF-A0A2E0NDH0-F1
#
_cell.length_a   1.000
_cell.length_b   1.000
_cell.length_c   1.000
_cell.angle_alpha   90.00
_cell.angle_beta   90.00
_cell.angle_gamma   90.00
#
_symmetry.space_group_name_H-M   'P 1'
#
loop_
_entity.id
_entity.type
_entity.pdbx_description
1 polymer ?
#
loop_
_entity_poly.entity_id
_entity_poly.type
_entity_poly.pdbx_seq_one_letter_code
_entity_poly.pdbx_strand_id
1 'polypeptide(L)' 'MQKTARYYARNPEARKKRLKQQTEYEKKPERRRNRTKLAMLNRKMGKVGDNKDVSHRKNGSVFLEKQSKNRARKGKA' A
#
# COMPACT_ATOMS: atom_id res chain seq x y z
N MET A 1 -9.69 -0.68 16.89
CA MET A 1 -9.90 -1.45 15.63
C MET A 1 -10.93 -0.72 14.75
N GLN A 2 -10.62 -0.46 13.49
CA GLN A 2 -11.50 0.30 12.58
C GLN A 2 -12.84 -0.43 12.32
N LYS A 3 -13.92 0.32 12.03
CA LYS A 3 -15.28 -0.23 11.82
C LYS A 3 -15.31 -1.37 10.78
N THR A 4 -14.61 -1.20 9.67
CA THR A 4 -14.48 -2.21 8.61
C THR A 4 -13.72 -3.47 9.06
N ALA A 5 -12.68 -3.32 9.87
CA ALA A 5 -11.93 -4.45 10.40
C ALA A 5 -12.78 -5.30 11.36
N ARG A 6 -13.58 -4.66 12.23
CA ARG A 6 -14.56 -5.35 13.08
C ARG A 6 -15.60 -6.11 12.25
N TYR A 7 -16.09 -5.50 11.16
CA TYR A 7 -17.05 -6.14 10.27
C TYR A 7 -16.49 -7.44 9.65
N TYR A 8 -15.29 -7.40 9.08
CA TYR A 8 -14.68 -8.59 8.47
C TYR A 8 -14.22 -9.64 9.48
N ALA A 9 -13.99 -9.26 10.75
CA ALA A 9 -13.72 -10.21 11.82
C ALA A 9 -14.97 -11.01 12.20
N ARG A 10 -16.14 -10.37 12.24
CA ARG A 10 -17.42 -11.04 12.55
C ARG A 10 -18.04 -11.76 11.34
N ASN A 11 -17.65 -11.39 10.11
CA ASN A 11 -18.20 -11.93 8.87
C ASN A 11 -17.09 -12.61 8.04
N PRO A 12 -16.70 -13.85 8.35
CA PRO A 12 -15.60 -14.54 7.68
C PRO A 12 -15.86 -14.76 6.18
N GLU A 13 -17.11 -15.01 5.79
CA GLU A 13 -17.48 -15.18 4.38
C GLU A 13 -17.32 -13.88 3.57
N ALA A 14 -17.72 -12.74 4.13
CA ALA A 14 -17.49 -11.43 3.51
C ALA A 14 -16.00 -11.13 3.37
N ARG A 15 -15.19 -11.54 4.37
CA ARG A 15 -13.72 -11.41 4.31
C ARG A 15 -13.13 -12.27 3.19
N LYS A 16 -13.56 -13.53 3.05
CA LYS A 16 -13.12 -14.42 1.96
C LYS A 16 -13.44 -13.83 0.59
N LYS A 17 -14.67 -13.35 0.37
CA LYS A 17 -15.08 -12.71 -0.89
C LYS A 17 -14.22 -11.50 -1.23
N ARG A 18 -13.99 -10.60 -0.26
CA ARG A 18 -13.11 -9.44 -0.43
C ARG A 18 -11.68 -9.87 -0.77
N LEU A 19 -11.12 -10.84 -0.05
CA LEU A 19 -9.76 -11.32 -0.28
C LEU A 19 -9.62 -11.88 -1.70
N LYS A 20 -10.58 -12.68 -2.16
CA LYS A 20 -10.60 -13.18 -3.54
C LYS A 20 -10.56 -12.04 -4.55
N GLN A 21 -11.45 -11.06 -4.43
CA GLN A 21 -11.47 -9.88 -5.31
C GLN A 21 -10.16 -9.10 -5.28
N GLN A 22 -9.60 -8.88 -4.08
CA GLN A 22 -8.33 -8.17 -3.91
C GLN A 22 -7.18 -8.94 -4.55
N THR A 23 -7.13 -10.26 -4.38
CA THR A 23 -6.11 -11.11 -4.99
C THR A 23 -6.17 -11.07 -6.52
N GLU A 24 -7.36 -11.15 -7.12
CA GLU A 24 -7.52 -11.02 -8.57
C GLU A 24 -7.11 -9.64 -9.07
N TYR A 25 -7.45 -8.58 -8.33
CA TYR A 25 -7.00 -7.22 -8.67
C TYR A 25 -5.47 -7.09 -8.63
N GLU A 26 -4.82 -7.58 -7.58
CA GLU A 26 -3.36 -7.52 -7.42
C GLU A 26 -2.59 -8.44 -8.38
N LYS A 27 -3.26 -9.45 -8.96
CA LYS A 27 -2.67 -10.31 -10.01
C LYS A 27 -2.47 -9.56 -11.32
N LYS A 28 -3.22 -8.48 -11.59
CA LYS A 28 -3.15 -7.72 -12.84
C LYS A 28 -1.70 -7.29 -13.17
N PRO A 29 -1.28 -7.36 -14.44
CA PRO A 29 0.10 -7.05 -14.84
C PRO A 29 0.50 -5.61 -14.50
N GLU A 30 -0.42 -4.66 -14.61
CA GLU A 30 -0.20 -3.26 -14.22
C GLU A 30 0.13 -3.11 -12.73
N ARG A 31 -0.60 -3.83 -11.87
CA ARG A 31 -0.35 -3.83 -10.42
C ARG A 31 0.99 -4.43 -10.07
N ARG A 32 1.36 -5.54 -10.74
CA ARG A 32 2.69 -6.16 -10.59
C ARG A 32 3.80 -5.20 -11.01
N ARG A 33 3.68 -4.57 -12.18
CA ARG A 33 4.64 -3.57 -12.68
C ARG A 33 4.78 -2.40 -11.72
N ASN A 34 3.66 -1.87 -11.21
CA ASN A 34 3.67 -0.78 -10.25
C ASN A 34 4.38 -1.19 -8.95
N ARG A 35 4.09 -2.37 -8.40
CA ARG A 35 4.77 -2.89 -7.20
C ARG A 35 6.29 -3.00 -7.40
N THR A 36 6.72 -3.54 -8.54
CA THR A 36 8.15 -3.63 -8.87
C THR A 36 8.78 -2.24 -8.99
N LYS A 37 8.13 -1.30 -9.69
CA LYS A 37 8.60 0.09 -9.82
C LYS A 37 8.76 0.76 -8.46
N LEU A 38 7.76 0.64 -7.58
CA LEU A 38 7.81 1.21 -6.23
C LEU A 38 8.91 0.57 -5.36
N ALA A 39 9.11 -0.75 -5.47
CA ALA A 39 10.20 -1.44 -4.78
C ALA A 39 11.58 -0.98 -5.27
N MET A 40 11.74 -0.81 -6.59
CA MET A 40 12.97 -0.26 -7.19
C MET A 40 13.21 1.18 -6.74
N LEU A 41 12.18 2.03 -6.73
CA LEU A 41 12.27 3.40 -6.23
C LEU A 41 12.67 3.45 -4.75
N ASN A 42 12.07 2.60 -3.90
CA ASN A 42 12.45 2.49 -2.50
C ASN A 42 13.94 2.11 -2.34
N ARG A 43 14.41 1.11 -3.09
CA ARG A 43 15.82 0.69 -3.09
C ARG A 43 16.76 1.77 -3.62
N LYS A 44 16.34 2.55 -4.61
CA LYS A 44 17.14 3.64 -5.21
C LYS A 44 17.24 4.85 -4.27
N MET A 45 16.15 5.18 -3.57
CA MET A 45 16.06 6.38 -2.76
C MET A 45 16.62 6.20 -1.34
N GLY A 46 16.61 4.99 -0.77
CA GLY A 46 17.06 4.75 0.60
C GLY A 46 17.43 3.29 0.91
N LYS A 47 17.83 3.04 2.16
CA LYS A 47 18.11 1.69 2.66
C LYS A 47 16.81 1.00 3.06
N VAL A 48 16.55 -0.20 2.52
CA VAL A 48 15.42 -1.03 2.96
C VAL A 48 15.62 -1.39 4.45
N GLY A 49 14.70 -0.96 5.31
CA GLY A 49 14.76 -1.23 6.76
C GLY A 49 15.05 -0.01 7.65
N ASP A 50 15.13 1.20 7.09
CA ASP A 50 15.37 2.45 7.84
C ASP A 50 14.09 3.15 8.37
N ASN A 51 12.97 2.45 8.35
CA ASN A 51 11.63 2.96 8.67
C ASN A 51 11.15 4.12 7.78
N LYS A 52 11.72 4.30 6.58
CA LYS A 52 11.23 5.26 5.58
C LYS A 52 10.68 4.52 4.37
N ASP A 53 9.63 5.08 3.79
CA ASP A 53 9.02 4.65 2.53
C ASP A 53 9.07 5.82 1.55
N VAL A 54 9.23 5.52 0.26
CA VAL A 54 9.02 6.49 -0.82
C VAL A 54 7.57 6.93 -0.84
N SER A 55 7.38 8.24 -0.71
CA SER A 55 6.10 8.93 -0.72
C SER A 55 6.01 9.80 -1.98
N HIS A 56 4.80 9.95 -2.51
CA HIS A 56 4.53 10.77 -3.68
C HIS A 56 4.03 12.14 -3.26
N ARG A 57 4.55 13.18 -3.91
CA ARG A 57 4.01 14.55 -3.83
C ARG A 57 2.92 14.74 -4.90
N LYS A 58 2.07 15.75 -4.71
CA LYS A 58 1.02 16.13 -5.68
C LYS A 58 1.54 16.41 -7.09
N ASN A 59 2.77 16.91 -7.20
CA ASN A 59 3.42 17.22 -8.48
C ASN A 59 4.08 15.99 -9.14
N GLY A 60 3.86 14.78 -8.61
CA GLY A 60 4.43 13.54 -9.15
C GLY A 60 5.87 13.23 -8.76
N SER A 61 6.57 14.16 -8.07
CA SER A 61 7.89 13.89 -7.52
C SER A 61 7.82 12.96 -6.30
N VAL A 62 8.94 12.27 -6.02
CA VAL A 62 9.06 11.32 -4.91
C VAL A 62 10.03 11.81 -3.85
N PHE A 63 9.77 11.48 -2.59
CA PHE A 63 10.67 11.78 -1.48
C PHE A 63 10.60 10.68 -0.41
N LEU A 64 11.61 10.60 0.45
CA LEU A 64 11.59 9.66 1.59
C LEU A 64 10.79 10.26 2.74
N GLU A 65 9.81 9.51 3.22
CA GLU A 65 8.97 9.88 4.36
C GLU A 65 8.98 8.75 5.40
N LYS A 66 8.82 9.08 6.70
CA LYS A 66 8.63 8.06 7.74
C LYS A 66 7.46 7.14 7.36
N GLN A 67 7.67 5.82 7.39
CA GLN A 67 6.68 4.82 6.96
C GLN A 67 5.33 4.98 7.70
N SER A 68 5.37 5.33 8.98
CA SER A 68 4.16 5.53 9.79
C SER A 68 3.31 6.70 9.28
N LYS A 69 3.95 7.80 8.86
CA LYS A 69 3.28 8.96 8.28
C LYS A 69 2.72 8.64 6.89
N ASN A 70 3.50 7.98 6.04
CA ASN A 70 3.07 7.59 4.69
C ASN A 70 1.86 6.64 4.74
N ARG A 71 1.93 5.56 5.53
CA ARG A 71 0.86 4.54 5.61
C ARG A 71 -0.41 5.03 6.32
N ALA A 72 -0.30 6.01 7.23
CA ALA A 72 -1.45 6.60 7.92
C ALA A 72 -2.23 7.60 7.06
N ARG A 73 -1.68 8.05 5.93
CA ARG A 73 -2.27 9.04 5.03
C ARG A 73 -3.51 8.47 4.33
N LYS A 74 -4.67 8.70 4.91
CA LYS A 74 -5.96 8.30 4.32
C LYS A 74 -6.39 9.30 3.23
N GLY A 75 -6.04 9.02 1.98
CA GLY A 75 -6.70 9.63 0.81
C GLY A 75 -6.32 11.08 0.46
N LYS A 76 -5.24 11.65 1.02
CA LYS A 76 -4.73 12.96 0.60
C LYS A 76 -3.22 12.90 0.38
N ALA A 77 -2.79 12.86 -0.88
CA ALA A 77 -1.40 13.18 -1.26
C ALA A 77 -1.20 14.68 -1.36
#